data_AF-A0A2R6IZX9-F1
#
_entry.id   AF-A0A2R6IZX9-F1
#
_cell.length_a   1.000
_cell.length_b   1.000
_cell.length_c   1.000
_cell.angle_alpha   90.00
_cell.angle_beta   90.00
_cell.angle_gamma   90.00
#
_symmetry.space_group_name_H-M   'P 1'
#
loop_
_entity.id
_entity.type
_entity.pdbx_description
1 polymer ?
#
loop_
_entity_poly.entity_id
_entity_poly.type
_entity_poly.pdbx_seq_one_letter_code
_entity_poly.pdbx_strand_id
1 'polypeptide(L)'
;MTSTRSEPAGADDGVDGLVAELREVRARVEELDARVEEIGEDDLERVADAYNGATRLLERYEDRATDYDDFEGYVEFQEAFVDFVEGLPDDLPAREGFEAADETFQKSRLNGEDFEHAREQREPIEAYDEGVREAFESFKRGAPAREMYALIEVAGSYPLVGFREPPTRLREYVDSSGAGEEPIPKLLEYADYSASKLDHYVDEPHELKRHVATNRTYLDRLDGEPLTVEWPPPPASKLRHLTREYEPVVRRFAPEDTVVALREVRRLATDAGRYGDLREAAHAIAELDDEQRAMLEDGAVEPALREAREERDRLREALEGA
;
A
#
# COMPACT_ATOMS: atom_id res chain seq x y z
N MET A 1 76.00 -17.23 48.02
CA MET A 1 74.56 -17.53 48.11
C MET A 1 73.82 -16.21 48.07
N THR A 2 73.46 -15.76 46.87
CA THR A 2 72.74 -14.51 46.65
C THR A 2 71.28 -14.88 46.45
N SER A 3 70.47 -14.70 47.49
CA SER A 3 69.03 -14.90 47.40
C SER A 3 68.41 -13.61 46.91
N THR A 4 68.25 -13.49 45.59
CA THR A 4 67.45 -12.43 44.97
C THR A 4 65.99 -12.66 45.38
N ARG A 5 65.47 -11.70 46.13
CA ARG A 5 64.06 -11.59 46.49
C ARG A 5 63.32 -11.19 45.21
N SER A 6 62.51 -12.09 44.67
CA SER A 6 61.63 -11.80 43.54
C SER A 6 60.51 -10.90 44.06
N GLU A 7 60.56 -9.61 43.71
CA GLU A 7 59.43 -8.70 43.84
C GLU A 7 58.32 -9.10 42.85
N PRO A 8 57.04 -8.89 43.19
CA PRO A 8 55.93 -9.35 42.38
C PRO A 8 55.73 -8.43 41.17
N ALA A 9 56.02 -8.95 39.97
CA ALA A 9 55.81 -8.32 38.67
C ALA A 9 54.31 -8.25 38.29
N GLY A 10 53.47 -7.68 39.15
CA GLY A 10 52.01 -7.61 38.92
C GLY A 10 51.34 -6.30 39.32
N ALA A 11 52.09 -5.32 39.86
CA ALA A 11 51.58 -3.99 40.17
C ALA A 11 51.87 -2.97 39.04
N ASP A 12 52.98 -3.15 38.31
CA ASP A 12 53.46 -2.22 37.29
C ASP A 12 52.59 -2.27 36.01
N ASP A 13 52.24 -3.48 35.54
CA ASP A 13 51.32 -3.68 34.41
C ASP A 13 49.90 -3.12 34.68
N GLY A 14 49.45 -3.15 35.94
CA GLY A 14 48.16 -2.58 36.34
C GLY A 14 48.18 -1.06 36.40
N VAL A 15 49.29 -0.47 36.85
CA VAL A 15 49.48 0.98 36.88
C VAL A 15 49.65 1.54 35.47
N ASP A 16 50.45 0.90 34.61
CA ASP A 16 50.63 1.32 33.22
C ASP A 16 49.34 1.22 32.40
N GLY A 17 48.53 0.18 32.64
CA GLY A 17 47.18 0.06 32.06
C GLY A 17 46.26 1.20 32.49
N LEU A 18 46.21 1.51 33.78
CA LEU A 18 45.43 2.64 34.31
C LEU A 18 45.91 4.00 33.76
N VAL A 19 47.22 4.17 33.59
CA VAL A 19 47.77 5.42 33.05
C VAL A 19 47.46 5.52 31.55
N ALA A 20 47.45 4.42 30.80
CA ALA A 20 47.01 4.40 29.40
C ALA A 20 45.52 4.77 29.27
N GLU A 21 44.66 4.17 30.09
CA GLU A 21 43.22 4.47 30.13
C GLU A 21 42.97 5.96 30.47
N LEU A 22 43.67 6.51 31.47
CA LEU A 22 43.56 7.92 31.83
C LEU A 22 44.01 8.87 30.71
N ARG A 23 45.01 8.48 29.91
CA ARG A 23 45.44 9.29 28.74
C ARG A 23 44.41 9.24 27.62
N GLU A 24 43.78 8.10 27.39
CA GLU A 24 42.72 7.95 26.39
C GLU A 24 41.48 8.75 26.78
N VAL A 25 41.03 8.64 28.03
CA VAL A 25 39.92 9.45 28.57
C VAL A 25 40.24 10.93 28.46
N ARG A 26 41.46 11.35 28.82
CA ARG A 26 41.89 12.74 28.69
C ARG A 26 41.89 13.23 27.25
N ALA A 27 42.43 12.45 26.31
CA ALA A 27 42.42 12.81 24.89
C ALA A 27 40.98 12.98 24.37
N ARG A 28 40.05 12.13 24.84
CA ARG A 28 38.63 12.24 24.50
C ARG A 28 37.96 13.46 25.14
N VAL A 29 38.33 13.83 26.37
CA VAL A 29 37.86 15.07 27.00
C VAL A 29 38.38 16.28 26.23
N GLU A 30 39.67 16.33 25.89
CA GLU A 30 40.26 17.43 25.10
C GLU A 30 39.61 17.54 23.70
N GLU A 31 39.26 16.40 23.06
CA GLU A 31 38.51 16.38 21.80
C GLU A 31 37.08 16.93 21.96
N LEU A 32 36.37 16.53 23.02
CA LEU A 32 35.01 17.00 23.31
C LEU A 32 35.00 18.49 23.66
N ASP A 33 35.93 18.95 24.49
CA ASP A 33 36.08 20.35 24.87
C ASP A 33 36.36 21.22 23.63
N ALA A 34 37.23 20.76 22.72
CA ALA A 34 37.49 21.48 21.46
C ALA A 34 36.25 21.56 20.55
N ARG A 35 35.43 20.50 20.49
CA ARG A 35 34.16 20.50 19.73
C ARG A 35 33.10 21.39 20.39
N VAL A 36 33.06 21.42 21.72
CA VAL A 36 32.20 22.31 22.50
C VAL A 36 32.62 23.76 22.29
N GLU A 37 33.91 24.08 22.29
CA GLU A 37 34.41 25.43 21.97
C GLU A 37 34.13 25.84 20.52
N GLU A 38 34.17 24.89 19.57
CA GLU A 38 33.88 25.16 18.14
C GLU A 38 32.41 25.54 17.90
N ILE A 39 31.48 24.85 18.57
CA ILE A 39 30.04 25.07 18.41
C ILE A 39 29.54 26.17 19.37
N GLY A 40 30.13 26.26 20.56
CA GLY A 40 29.69 27.11 21.67
C GLY A 40 28.80 26.37 22.66
N GLU A 41 29.06 26.52 23.96
CA GLU A 41 28.24 25.92 25.03
C GLU A 41 26.79 26.42 24.99
N ASP A 42 26.61 27.73 24.80
CA ASP A 42 25.27 28.35 24.69
C ASP A 42 24.47 27.75 23.52
N ASP A 43 25.14 27.51 22.40
CA ASP A 43 24.55 26.94 21.19
C ASP A 43 24.18 25.47 21.37
N LEU A 44 25.02 24.69 22.05
CA LEU A 44 24.71 23.31 22.42
C LEU A 44 23.55 23.22 23.41
N GLU A 45 23.45 24.15 24.36
CA GLU A 45 22.32 24.22 25.30
C GLU A 45 21.01 24.55 24.57
N ARG A 46 21.03 25.52 23.64
CA ARG A 46 19.86 25.84 22.78
C ARG A 46 19.38 24.63 21.98
N VAL A 47 20.31 23.86 21.39
CA VAL A 47 19.96 22.65 20.64
C VAL A 47 19.43 21.55 21.55
N ALA A 48 20.02 21.36 22.73
CA ALA A 48 19.53 20.39 23.71
C ALA A 48 18.12 20.73 24.18
N ASP A 49 17.82 22.01 24.41
CA ASP A 49 16.49 22.48 24.78
C ASP A 49 15.46 22.24 23.68
N ALA A 50 15.81 22.52 22.42
CA ALA A 50 14.97 22.21 21.27
C ALA A 50 14.73 20.69 21.14
N TYR A 51 15.78 19.88 21.27
CA TYR A 51 15.66 18.42 21.21
C TYR A 51 14.73 17.89 22.31
N ASN A 52 14.95 18.31 23.56
CA ASN A 52 14.09 17.94 24.69
C ASN A 52 12.65 18.45 24.51
N GLY A 53 12.46 19.61 23.89
CA GLY A 53 11.16 20.15 23.50
C GLY A 53 10.42 19.23 22.53
N ALA A 54 11.07 18.84 21.44
CA ALA A 54 10.54 17.92 20.44
C ALA A 54 10.23 16.54 21.05
N THR A 55 11.12 15.98 21.87
CA THR A 55 10.89 14.69 22.54
C THR A 55 9.67 14.73 23.46
N ARG A 56 9.52 15.78 24.28
CA ARG A 56 8.32 15.94 25.13
C ARG A 56 7.04 16.11 24.32
N LEU A 57 7.13 16.71 23.15
CA LEU A 57 5.99 16.84 22.25
C LEU A 57 5.60 15.46 21.69
N LEU A 58 6.58 14.67 21.25
CA LEU A 58 6.37 13.30 20.78
C LEU A 58 5.75 12.43 21.88
N GLU A 59 6.31 12.41 23.09
CA GLU A 59 5.80 11.63 24.22
C GLU A 59 4.35 12.01 24.60
N ARG A 60 3.99 13.28 24.47
CA ARG A 60 2.62 13.75 24.78
C ARG A 60 1.59 13.18 23.84
N TYR A 61 1.96 13.04 22.57
CA TYR A 61 1.04 12.64 21.52
C TYR A 61 1.21 11.18 21.11
N GLU A 62 2.26 10.47 21.56
CA GLU A 62 2.57 9.10 21.17
C GLU A 62 1.35 8.18 21.26
N ASP A 63 0.68 8.10 22.41
CA ASP A 63 -0.47 7.21 22.60
C ASP A 63 -1.65 7.57 21.69
N ARG A 64 -1.80 8.84 21.33
CA ARG A 64 -2.96 9.38 20.62
C ARG A 64 -2.77 9.39 19.11
N ALA A 65 -1.62 9.88 18.68
CA ALA A 65 -1.20 9.93 17.29
C ALA A 65 -0.86 8.53 16.73
N THR A 66 -0.71 7.52 17.59
CA THR A 66 -0.58 6.11 17.19
C THR A 66 -1.84 5.28 17.39
N ASP A 67 -2.91 5.87 17.95
CA ASP A 67 -4.21 5.22 18.01
C ASP A 67 -4.84 5.24 16.62
N TYR A 68 -5.10 4.06 16.07
CA TYR A 68 -5.69 3.88 14.75
C TYR A 68 -7.10 4.48 14.64
N ASP A 69 -7.79 4.69 15.77
CA ASP A 69 -9.12 5.29 15.82
C ASP A 69 -9.11 6.82 16.15
N ASP A 70 -7.95 7.43 16.48
CA ASP A 70 -7.84 8.86 16.87
C ASP A 70 -7.03 9.70 15.85
N PHE A 71 -7.60 9.85 14.65
CA PHE A 71 -7.03 10.69 13.60
C PHE A 71 -6.92 12.18 14.01
N GLU A 72 -7.84 12.67 14.85
CA GLU A 72 -7.78 14.04 15.39
C GLU A 72 -6.49 14.26 16.19
N GLY A 73 -6.10 13.28 17.02
CA GLY A 73 -4.86 13.32 17.76
C GLY A 73 -3.59 13.30 16.92
N TYR A 74 -3.61 12.60 15.79
CA TYR A 74 -2.52 12.64 14.81
C TYR A 74 -2.37 14.01 14.15
N VAL A 75 -3.49 14.63 13.75
CA VAL A 75 -3.48 15.99 13.16
C VAL A 75 -3.03 17.03 14.18
N GLU A 76 -3.52 16.97 15.42
CA GLU A 76 -3.07 17.86 16.50
C GLU A 76 -1.55 17.77 16.74
N PHE A 77 -1.00 16.55 16.71
CA PHE A 77 0.43 16.33 16.83
C PHE A 77 1.21 17.01 15.71
N GLN A 78 0.79 16.83 14.45
CA GLN A 78 1.46 17.44 13.30
C GLN A 78 1.47 18.96 13.39
N GLU A 79 0.34 19.57 13.76
CA GLU A 79 0.27 21.03 13.94
C GLU A 79 1.16 21.52 15.07
N ALA A 80 1.12 20.82 16.20
CA ALA A 80 1.98 21.17 17.32
C ALA A 80 3.46 21.02 16.98
N PHE A 81 3.82 20.11 16.07
CA PHE A 81 5.19 19.94 15.58
C PHE A 81 5.60 21.05 14.60
N VAL A 82 4.71 21.46 13.69
CA VAL A 82 4.92 22.63 12.82
C VAL A 82 5.12 23.89 13.66
N ASP A 83 4.19 24.18 14.57
CA ASP A 83 4.25 25.34 15.46
C ASP A 83 5.54 25.33 16.30
N PHE A 84 5.97 24.13 16.72
CA PHE A 84 7.23 23.95 17.44
C PHE A 84 8.44 24.32 16.59
N VAL A 85 8.54 23.83 15.35
CA VAL A 85 9.67 24.10 14.44
C VAL A 85 9.68 25.57 13.99
N GLU A 86 8.53 26.15 13.67
CA GLU A 86 8.40 27.58 13.33
C GLU A 86 8.77 28.48 14.51
N GLY A 87 8.54 28.03 15.75
CA GLY A 87 8.93 28.73 16.97
C GLY A 87 10.42 28.64 17.31
N LEU A 88 11.22 27.81 16.62
CA LEU A 88 12.65 27.70 16.87
C LEU A 88 13.40 28.93 16.32
N PRO A 89 14.45 29.42 17.02
CA PRO A 89 15.30 30.49 16.50
C PRO A 89 15.87 30.15 15.12
N ASP A 90 15.82 31.10 14.18
CA ASP A 90 16.34 30.90 12.81
C ASP A 90 17.85 30.63 12.77
N ASP A 91 18.60 31.06 13.80
CA ASP A 91 20.04 30.85 13.95
C ASP A 91 20.39 29.60 14.77
N LEU A 92 19.39 28.78 15.14
CA LEU A 92 19.61 27.57 15.92
C LEU A 92 20.47 26.57 15.14
N PRO A 93 21.62 26.12 15.70
CA PRO A 93 22.40 25.07 15.07
C PRO A 93 21.57 23.79 14.87
N ALA A 94 21.78 23.09 13.76
CA ALA A 94 21.03 21.87 13.41
C ALA A 94 19.50 22.03 13.29
N ARG A 95 18.97 23.26 13.11
CA ARG A 95 17.55 23.50 12.80
C ARG A 95 17.03 22.67 11.62
N GLU A 96 17.87 22.49 10.59
CA GLU A 96 17.60 21.65 9.41
C GLU A 96 17.15 20.22 9.79
N GLY A 97 17.63 19.68 10.92
CA GLY A 97 17.22 18.36 11.41
C GLY A 97 15.77 18.34 11.93
N PHE A 98 15.30 19.43 12.52
CA PHE A 98 13.92 19.58 12.96
C PHE A 98 12.98 19.84 11.79
N GLU A 99 13.41 20.63 10.80
CA GLU A 99 12.68 20.84 9.54
C GLU A 99 12.53 19.53 8.76
N ALA A 100 13.57 18.71 8.68
CA ALA A 100 13.51 17.39 8.05
C ALA A 100 12.56 16.43 8.79
N ALA A 101 12.46 16.54 10.11
CA ALA A 101 11.50 15.78 10.90
C ALA A 101 10.06 16.25 10.62
N ASP A 102 9.81 17.56 10.55
CA ASP A 102 8.52 18.13 10.18
C ASP A 102 8.09 17.70 8.77
N GLU A 103 8.98 17.79 7.78
CA GLU A 103 8.73 17.32 6.42
C GLU A 103 8.37 15.82 6.38
N THR A 104 8.95 15.01 7.26
CA THR A 104 8.61 13.59 7.39
C THR A 104 7.18 13.39 7.89
N PHE A 105 6.72 14.21 8.84
CA PHE A 105 5.33 14.18 9.29
C PHE A 105 4.36 14.76 8.26
N GLN A 106 4.76 15.79 7.51
CA GLN A 106 3.93 16.42 6.48
C GLN A 106 3.71 15.54 5.24
N LYS A 107 4.66 14.68 4.86
CA LYS A 107 4.49 13.68 3.79
C LYS A 107 3.33 12.70 4.04
N SER A 108 2.82 12.65 5.27
CA SER A 108 1.63 11.88 5.64
C SER A 108 0.32 12.69 5.54
N ARG A 109 0.34 13.95 5.08
CA ARG A 109 -0.87 14.70 4.73
C ARG A 109 -1.21 14.48 3.26
N LEU A 110 -2.28 13.73 3.01
CA LEU A 110 -3.02 13.84 1.76
C LEU A 110 -3.57 15.27 1.63
N ASN A 111 -3.09 16.04 0.66
CA ASN A 111 -3.65 17.33 0.27
C ASN A 111 -4.68 17.14 -0.88
N GLY A 112 -5.43 18.19 -1.23
CA GLY A 112 -6.44 18.11 -2.29
C GLY A 112 -5.88 17.75 -3.68
N GLU A 113 -4.63 18.11 -3.97
CA GLU A 113 -3.94 17.70 -5.20
C GLU A 113 -3.65 16.20 -5.19
N ASP A 114 -3.31 15.59 -4.04
CA ASP A 114 -3.10 14.14 -3.89
C ASP A 114 -4.38 13.34 -4.19
N PHE A 115 -5.56 13.88 -3.84
CA PHE A 115 -6.86 13.29 -4.19
C PHE A 115 -7.17 13.40 -5.70
N GLU A 116 -6.84 14.53 -6.32
CA GLU A 116 -6.98 14.70 -7.77
C GLU A 116 -6.03 13.75 -8.50
N HIS A 117 -4.78 13.65 -8.03
CA HIS A 117 -3.77 12.71 -8.54
C HIS A 117 -4.22 11.24 -8.40
N ALA A 118 -4.79 10.85 -7.26
CA ALA A 118 -5.34 9.51 -7.08
C ALA A 118 -6.53 9.22 -8.01
N ARG A 119 -7.41 10.21 -8.26
CA ARG A 119 -8.51 10.09 -9.24
C ARG A 119 -7.98 9.93 -10.66
N GLU A 120 -6.95 10.68 -11.06
CA GLU A 120 -6.30 10.55 -12.37
C GLU A 120 -5.74 9.14 -12.62
N GLN A 121 -5.30 8.42 -11.58
CA GLN A 121 -4.86 7.02 -11.71
C GLN A 121 -5.98 6.01 -11.73
N ARG A 122 -6.99 6.28 -10.93
CA ARG A 122 -8.10 5.35 -10.75
C ARG A 122 -8.87 5.23 -12.06
N GLU A 123 -9.08 6.32 -12.79
CA GLU A 123 -9.86 6.33 -14.03
C GLU A 123 -9.35 5.33 -15.09
N PRO A 124 -8.06 5.31 -15.50
CA PRO A 124 -7.59 4.33 -16.48
C PRO A 124 -7.64 2.87 -16.00
N ILE A 125 -7.43 2.64 -14.70
CA ILE A 125 -7.51 1.30 -14.09
C ILE A 125 -8.95 0.83 -14.06
N GLU A 126 -9.89 1.68 -13.62
CA GLU A 126 -11.31 1.38 -13.58
C GLU A 126 -11.89 1.18 -14.98
N ALA A 127 -11.53 2.02 -15.95
CA ALA A 127 -11.97 1.88 -17.33
C ALA A 127 -11.50 0.54 -17.92
N TYR A 128 -10.27 0.12 -17.62
CA TYR A 128 -9.77 -1.19 -18.01
C TYR A 128 -10.52 -2.32 -17.30
N ASP A 129 -10.64 -2.25 -15.98
CA ASP A 129 -11.23 -3.28 -15.13
C ASP A 129 -12.72 -3.50 -15.41
N GLU A 130 -13.48 -2.42 -15.62
CA GLU A 130 -14.86 -2.47 -16.09
C GLU A 130 -14.91 -3.11 -17.48
N GLY A 131 -14.11 -2.60 -18.41
CA GLY A 131 -14.07 -3.10 -19.79
C GLY A 131 -13.74 -4.58 -19.89
N VAL A 132 -12.79 -5.10 -19.09
CA VAL A 132 -12.42 -6.52 -19.10
C VAL A 132 -13.49 -7.40 -18.46
N ARG A 133 -14.13 -6.95 -17.36
CA ARG A 133 -15.25 -7.66 -16.74
C ARG A 133 -16.44 -7.74 -17.69
N GLU A 134 -16.81 -6.64 -18.34
CA GLU A 134 -17.89 -6.61 -19.32
C GLU A 134 -17.60 -7.47 -20.54
N ALA A 135 -16.39 -7.38 -21.08
CA ALA A 135 -15.96 -8.21 -22.21
C ALA A 135 -15.98 -9.70 -21.87
N PHE A 136 -15.51 -10.08 -20.67
CA PHE A 136 -15.50 -11.47 -20.24
C PHE A 136 -16.92 -12.00 -20.06
N GLU A 137 -17.79 -11.20 -19.46
CA GLU A 137 -19.20 -11.53 -19.28
C GLU A 137 -19.94 -11.66 -20.62
N SER A 138 -19.64 -10.79 -21.58
CA SER A 138 -20.14 -10.91 -22.95
C SER A 138 -19.65 -12.20 -23.62
N PHE A 139 -18.36 -12.52 -23.47
CA PHE A 139 -17.75 -13.74 -23.99
C PHE A 139 -18.36 -15.00 -23.34
N LYS A 140 -18.55 -15.02 -22.02
CA LYS A 140 -19.22 -16.10 -21.27
C LYS A 140 -20.64 -16.35 -21.77
N ARG A 141 -21.38 -15.29 -22.11
CA ARG A 141 -22.77 -15.38 -22.59
C ARG A 141 -22.89 -15.80 -24.06
N GLY A 142 -21.91 -15.45 -24.89
CA GLY A 142 -22.01 -15.61 -26.34
C GLY A 142 -21.16 -16.72 -26.94
N ALA A 143 -19.96 -16.94 -26.39
CA ALA A 143 -18.99 -17.86 -26.98
C ALA A 143 -19.23 -19.31 -26.56
N PRO A 144 -18.88 -20.29 -27.42
CA PRO A 144 -18.89 -21.70 -27.07
C PRO A 144 -18.10 -21.99 -25.79
N ALA A 145 -18.62 -22.88 -24.94
CA ALA A 145 -17.92 -23.29 -23.71
C ALA A 145 -16.51 -23.84 -23.99
N ARG A 146 -16.31 -24.53 -25.12
CA ARG A 146 -14.99 -25.01 -25.54
C ARG A 146 -13.99 -23.88 -25.83
N GLU A 147 -14.46 -22.75 -26.37
CA GLU A 147 -13.62 -21.57 -26.59
C GLU A 147 -13.28 -20.87 -25.27
N MET A 148 -14.24 -20.81 -24.33
CA MET A 148 -13.98 -20.34 -22.96
C MET A 148 -12.89 -21.18 -22.28
N TYR A 149 -12.90 -22.50 -22.45
CA TYR A 149 -11.88 -23.36 -21.84
C TYR A 149 -10.53 -23.25 -22.54
N ALA A 150 -10.50 -23.09 -23.85
CA ALA A 150 -9.28 -22.77 -24.58
C ALA A 150 -8.67 -21.44 -24.12
N LEU A 151 -9.51 -20.43 -23.82
CA LEU A 151 -9.05 -19.17 -23.24
C LEU A 151 -8.39 -19.39 -21.87
N ILE A 152 -9.04 -20.16 -20.97
CA ILE A 152 -8.52 -20.45 -19.63
C ILE A 152 -7.23 -21.28 -19.69
N GLU A 153 -7.14 -22.25 -20.61
CA GLU A 153 -5.93 -23.03 -20.84
C GLU A 153 -4.76 -22.15 -21.29
N VAL A 154 -5.03 -21.24 -22.22
CA VAL A 154 -4.02 -20.26 -22.64
C VAL A 154 -3.63 -19.36 -21.47
N ALA A 155 -4.58 -18.90 -20.67
CA ALA A 155 -4.31 -18.08 -19.51
C ALA A 155 -3.39 -18.80 -18.50
N GLY A 156 -3.52 -20.13 -18.36
CA GLY A 156 -2.61 -20.94 -17.55
C GLY A 156 -1.14 -20.93 -17.99
N SER A 157 -0.83 -20.46 -19.20
CA SER A 157 0.55 -20.22 -19.65
C SER A 157 1.16 -18.91 -19.12
N TYR A 158 0.37 -18.09 -18.45
CA TYR A 158 0.74 -16.78 -17.91
C TYR A 158 0.64 -16.81 -16.38
N PRO A 159 1.77 -16.94 -15.64
CA PRO A 159 1.78 -17.18 -14.20
C PRO A 159 1.05 -16.13 -13.35
N LEU A 160 0.90 -14.90 -13.85
CA LEU A 160 0.22 -13.82 -13.17
C LEU A 160 -1.28 -13.76 -13.46
N VAL A 161 -1.80 -14.58 -14.37
CA VAL A 161 -3.23 -14.67 -14.65
C VAL A 161 -3.84 -15.79 -13.79
N GLY A 162 -4.57 -15.39 -12.75
CA GLY A 162 -5.03 -16.28 -11.67
C GLY A 162 -6.27 -17.13 -11.97
N PHE A 163 -6.53 -17.53 -13.21
CA PHE A 163 -7.72 -18.36 -13.50
C PHE A 163 -7.63 -19.73 -12.84
N ARG A 164 -8.75 -20.17 -12.26
CA ARG A 164 -8.89 -21.55 -11.81
C ARG A 164 -9.09 -22.45 -13.04
N GLU A 165 -8.27 -23.49 -13.16
CA GLU A 165 -8.42 -24.46 -14.25
C GLU A 165 -9.76 -25.24 -14.17
N PRO A 166 -10.38 -25.54 -15.33
CA PRO A 166 -11.58 -26.36 -15.36
C PRO A 166 -11.26 -27.79 -14.93
N PRO A 167 -12.14 -28.43 -14.11
CA PRO A 167 -12.00 -29.83 -13.74
C PRO A 167 -11.82 -30.71 -14.99
N THR A 168 -10.83 -31.61 -14.97
CA THR A 168 -10.41 -32.39 -16.16
C THR A 168 -11.58 -33.08 -16.86
N ARG A 169 -12.44 -33.77 -16.10
CA ARG A 169 -13.62 -34.46 -16.65
C ARG A 169 -14.64 -33.52 -17.29
N LEU A 170 -14.77 -32.29 -16.80
CA LEU A 170 -15.66 -31.30 -17.39
C LEU A 170 -15.06 -30.76 -18.69
N ARG A 171 -13.74 -30.53 -18.72
CA ARG A 171 -12.99 -30.11 -19.91
C ARG A 171 -13.13 -31.16 -21.02
N GLU A 172 -12.80 -32.42 -20.72
CA GLU A 172 -12.93 -33.55 -21.66
C GLU A 172 -14.34 -33.66 -22.25
N TYR A 173 -15.38 -33.49 -21.42
CA TYR A 173 -16.76 -33.50 -21.88
C TYR A 173 -17.09 -32.33 -22.82
N VAL A 174 -16.69 -31.10 -22.46
CA VAL A 174 -16.94 -29.91 -23.29
C VAL A 174 -16.17 -29.97 -24.62
N ASP A 175 -14.96 -30.53 -24.64
CA ASP A 175 -14.16 -30.64 -25.86
C ASP A 175 -14.71 -31.69 -26.84
N SER A 176 -15.28 -32.78 -26.32
CA SER A 176 -15.72 -33.91 -27.13
C SER A 176 -17.21 -33.90 -27.48
N SER A 177 -18.04 -33.18 -26.71
CA SER A 177 -19.50 -33.17 -26.90
C SER A 177 -20.00 -31.98 -27.73
N GLY A 178 -21.12 -32.18 -28.42
CA GLY A 178 -21.86 -31.10 -29.08
C GLY A 178 -22.32 -30.01 -28.10
N ALA A 179 -22.54 -30.36 -26.83
CA ALA A 179 -22.86 -29.37 -25.80
C ALA A 179 -21.75 -28.32 -25.60
N GLY A 180 -20.50 -28.62 -25.95
CA GLY A 180 -19.42 -27.64 -25.91
C GLY A 180 -19.53 -26.48 -26.90
N GLU A 181 -20.42 -26.58 -27.90
CA GLU A 181 -20.77 -25.47 -28.80
C GLU A 181 -21.71 -24.45 -28.16
N GLU A 182 -22.34 -24.81 -27.05
CA GLU A 182 -23.27 -23.95 -26.32
C GLU A 182 -22.50 -23.05 -25.35
N PRO A 183 -22.99 -21.82 -25.12
CA PRO A 183 -22.37 -20.91 -24.15
C PRO A 183 -22.62 -21.36 -22.71
N ILE A 184 -21.78 -20.88 -21.78
CA ILE A 184 -21.79 -21.31 -20.37
C ILE A 184 -23.18 -21.14 -19.72
N PRO A 185 -23.89 -20.01 -19.86
CA PRO A 185 -25.26 -19.88 -19.32
C PRO A 185 -26.24 -20.91 -19.88
N LYS A 186 -26.08 -21.31 -21.14
CA LYS A 186 -26.96 -22.30 -21.77
C LYS A 186 -26.71 -23.69 -21.21
N LEU A 187 -25.44 -24.04 -20.96
CA LEU A 187 -25.08 -25.27 -20.25
C LEU A 187 -25.64 -25.30 -18.82
N LEU A 188 -25.59 -24.17 -18.11
CA LEU A 188 -26.19 -24.02 -16.79
C LEU A 188 -27.72 -24.18 -16.84
N GLU A 189 -28.38 -23.62 -17.85
CA GLU A 189 -29.82 -23.82 -18.09
C GLU A 189 -30.15 -25.29 -18.34
N TYR A 190 -29.36 -25.97 -19.19
CA TYR A 190 -29.52 -27.40 -19.47
C TYR A 190 -29.32 -28.26 -18.21
N ALA A 191 -28.43 -27.88 -17.31
CA ALA A 191 -28.23 -28.60 -16.05
C ALA A 191 -29.51 -28.64 -15.18
N ASP A 192 -30.38 -27.63 -15.30
CA ASP A 192 -31.66 -27.54 -14.57
C ASP A 192 -32.80 -28.33 -15.23
N TYR A 193 -32.62 -28.77 -16.49
CA TYR A 193 -33.65 -29.51 -17.21
C TYR A 193 -33.75 -30.97 -16.72
N SER A 194 -34.91 -31.60 -16.92
CA SER A 194 -35.04 -33.05 -16.74
C SER A 194 -34.31 -33.81 -17.86
N ALA A 195 -33.91 -35.06 -17.61
CA ALA A 195 -33.26 -35.88 -18.65
C ALA A 195 -34.15 -36.02 -19.90
N SER A 196 -35.45 -36.26 -19.71
CA SER A 196 -36.44 -36.34 -20.79
C SER A 196 -36.60 -35.05 -21.59
N LYS A 197 -36.32 -33.89 -20.99
CA LYS A 197 -36.36 -32.60 -21.69
C LYS A 197 -35.06 -32.40 -22.47
N LEU A 198 -33.93 -32.85 -21.92
CA LEU A 198 -32.60 -32.75 -22.54
C LEU A 198 -32.45 -33.65 -23.77
N ASP A 199 -33.16 -34.77 -23.87
CA ASP A 199 -33.20 -35.62 -25.08
C ASP A 199 -33.57 -34.85 -26.37
N HIS A 200 -34.16 -33.66 -26.24
CA HIS A 200 -34.51 -32.77 -27.36
C HIS A 200 -33.45 -31.72 -27.70
N TYR A 201 -32.43 -31.53 -26.85
CA TYR A 201 -31.44 -30.46 -26.98
C TYR A 201 -30.01 -30.98 -27.13
N VAL A 202 -29.70 -32.14 -26.53
CA VAL A 202 -28.36 -32.71 -26.53
C VAL A 202 -28.40 -34.20 -26.81
N ASP A 203 -27.36 -34.70 -27.47
CA ASP A 203 -27.25 -36.11 -27.83
C ASP A 203 -27.06 -37.03 -26.62
N GLU A 204 -26.45 -36.51 -25.54
CA GLU A 204 -26.09 -37.30 -24.35
C GLU A 204 -26.58 -36.63 -23.03
N PRO A 205 -27.89 -36.64 -22.73
CA PRO A 205 -28.47 -35.96 -21.56
C PRO A 205 -27.88 -36.37 -20.20
N HIS A 206 -27.58 -37.67 -20.05
CA HIS A 206 -27.04 -38.20 -18.81
C HIS A 206 -25.60 -37.73 -18.55
N GLU A 207 -24.79 -37.63 -19.60
CA GLU A 207 -23.41 -37.15 -19.50
C GLU A 207 -23.39 -35.63 -19.26
N LEU A 208 -24.27 -34.85 -19.89
CA LEU A 208 -24.44 -33.44 -19.57
C LEU A 208 -24.69 -33.25 -18.07
N LYS A 209 -25.65 -33.99 -17.50
CA LYS A 209 -25.94 -33.88 -16.07
C LYS A 209 -24.77 -34.29 -15.19
N ARG A 210 -24.09 -35.40 -15.52
CA ARG A 210 -22.95 -35.89 -14.75
C ARG A 210 -21.84 -34.83 -14.67
N HIS A 211 -21.53 -34.19 -15.78
CA HIS A 211 -20.39 -33.29 -15.88
C HIS A 211 -20.76 -31.83 -15.55
N VAL A 212 -21.84 -31.29 -16.11
CA VAL A 212 -22.21 -29.88 -15.95
C VAL A 212 -22.88 -29.61 -14.60
N ALA A 213 -23.86 -30.42 -14.18
CA ALA A 213 -24.57 -30.17 -12.92
C ALA A 213 -23.65 -30.32 -11.69
N THR A 214 -22.74 -31.29 -11.71
CA THR A 214 -21.74 -31.49 -10.65
C THR A 214 -20.77 -30.32 -10.52
N ASN A 215 -20.49 -29.62 -11.62
CA ASN A 215 -19.52 -28.52 -11.66
C ASN A 215 -20.19 -27.14 -11.81
N ARG A 216 -21.49 -27.02 -11.49
CA ARG A 216 -22.26 -25.77 -11.63
C ARG A 216 -21.56 -24.58 -10.96
N THR A 217 -21.08 -24.76 -9.72
CA THR A 217 -20.42 -23.69 -8.96
C THR A 217 -19.15 -23.17 -9.65
N TYR A 218 -18.41 -24.04 -10.34
CA TYR A 218 -17.23 -23.62 -11.09
C TYR A 218 -17.66 -22.73 -12.26
N LEU A 219 -18.62 -23.19 -13.06
CA LEU A 219 -19.14 -22.49 -14.24
C LEU A 219 -19.77 -21.13 -13.89
N ASP A 220 -20.51 -21.08 -12.79
CA ASP A 220 -21.19 -19.89 -12.30
C ASP A 220 -20.20 -18.78 -11.93
N ARG A 221 -19.11 -19.17 -11.24
CA ARG A 221 -18.05 -18.27 -10.74
C ARG A 221 -16.96 -17.93 -11.77
N LEU A 222 -17.11 -18.33 -13.02
CA LEU A 222 -16.18 -17.87 -14.06
C LEU A 222 -16.48 -16.40 -14.36
N ASP A 223 -15.54 -15.51 -14.07
CA ASP A 223 -15.65 -14.07 -14.32
C ASP A 223 -14.30 -13.50 -14.77
N GLY A 224 -14.28 -12.21 -15.09
CA GLY A 224 -13.08 -11.50 -15.54
C GLY A 224 -12.14 -11.06 -14.41
N GLU A 225 -12.45 -11.34 -13.14
CA GLU A 225 -11.69 -10.83 -11.99
C GLU A 225 -10.19 -11.21 -12.03
N PRO A 226 -9.78 -12.41 -12.48
CA PRO A 226 -8.35 -12.74 -12.58
C PRO A 226 -7.53 -11.89 -13.57
N LEU A 227 -8.19 -11.03 -14.36
CA LEU A 227 -7.58 -10.11 -15.32
C LEU A 227 -7.70 -8.64 -14.88
N THR A 228 -8.26 -8.35 -13.70
CA THR A 228 -8.36 -6.99 -13.18
C THR A 228 -7.07 -6.58 -12.47
N VAL A 229 -6.93 -5.29 -12.21
CA VAL A 229 -5.85 -4.75 -11.39
C VAL A 229 -6.39 -4.49 -9.99
N GLU A 230 -5.83 -5.15 -8.98
CA GLU A 230 -6.20 -4.92 -7.58
C GLU A 230 -6.05 -3.45 -7.19
N TRP A 231 -6.94 -2.96 -6.33
CA TRP A 231 -6.84 -1.65 -5.68
C TRP A 231 -6.64 -1.81 -4.16
N PRO A 232 -5.68 -1.11 -3.54
CA PRO A 232 -4.72 -0.16 -4.11
C PRO A 232 -3.75 -0.81 -5.13
N PRO A 233 -3.27 -0.05 -6.12
CA PRO A 233 -2.59 -0.64 -7.25
C PRO A 233 -1.20 -1.18 -6.86
N PRO A 234 -0.73 -2.26 -7.52
CA PRO A 234 0.55 -2.87 -7.21
C PRO A 234 1.72 -1.96 -7.62
N PRO A 235 2.97 -2.20 -7.16
CA PRO A 235 4.12 -1.40 -7.60
C PRO A 235 4.27 -1.38 -9.14
N ALA A 236 4.81 -0.28 -9.70
CA ALA A 236 4.96 -0.09 -11.16
C ALA A 236 5.62 -1.28 -11.85
N SER A 237 6.64 -1.87 -11.21
CA SER A 237 7.31 -3.07 -11.70
C SER A 237 6.33 -4.24 -11.85
N LYS A 238 5.53 -4.54 -10.82
CA LYS A 238 4.51 -5.60 -10.86
C LYS A 238 3.41 -5.28 -11.87
N LEU A 239 2.89 -4.05 -11.90
CA LEU A 239 1.84 -3.64 -12.85
C LEU A 239 2.29 -3.79 -14.32
N ARG A 240 3.54 -3.47 -14.64
CA ARG A 240 4.11 -3.71 -15.97
C ARG A 240 4.16 -5.19 -16.36
N HIS A 241 4.44 -6.09 -15.42
CA HIS A 241 4.47 -7.53 -15.70
C HIS A 241 3.04 -8.07 -15.83
N LEU A 242 2.14 -7.68 -14.93
CA LEU A 242 0.71 -8.03 -15.00
C LEU A 242 0.12 -7.66 -16.36
N THR A 243 0.20 -6.38 -16.75
CA THR A 243 -0.36 -5.89 -18.02
C THR A 243 0.25 -6.57 -19.25
N ARG A 244 1.51 -6.99 -19.19
CA ARG A 244 2.17 -7.75 -20.27
C ARG A 244 1.65 -9.18 -20.38
N GLU A 245 1.28 -9.80 -19.27
CA GLU A 245 0.69 -11.15 -19.24
C GLU A 245 -0.81 -11.15 -19.52
N TYR A 246 -1.52 -10.08 -19.15
CA TYR A 246 -2.94 -9.91 -19.42
C TYR A 246 -3.19 -9.68 -20.92
N GLU A 247 -2.38 -8.86 -21.59
CA GLU A 247 -2.65 -8.43 -22.98
C GLU A 247 -2.82 -9.60 -23.98
N PRO A 248 -1.99 -10.66 -23.97
CA PRO A 248 -2.21 -11.83 -24.81
C PRO A 248 -3.55 -12.55 -24.55
N VAL A 249 -4.01 -12.59 -23.31
CA VAL A 249 -5.27 -13.24 -22.93
C VAL A 249 -6.46 -12.36 -23.31
N VAL A 250 -6.41 -11.07 -22.93
CA VAL A 250 -7.48 -10.08 -23.18
C VAL A 250 -7.77 -9.93 -24.68
N ARG A 251 -6.75 -9.86 -25.53
CA ARG A 251 -6.90 -9.75 -27.01
C ARG A 251 -7.69 -10.89 -27.65
N ARG A 252 -7.90 -12.02 -26.97
CA ARG A 252 -8.63 -13.17 -27.51
C ARG A 252 -10.14 -13.03 -27.41
N PHE A 253 -10.65 -12.20 -26.48
CA PHE A 253 -12.08 -12.08 -26.24
C PHE A 253 -12.58 -10.63 -26.15
N ALA A 254 -11.71 -9.70 -25.75
CA ALA A 254 -12.11 -8.32 -25.49
C ALA A 254 -12.04 -7.45 -26.75
N PRO A 255 -12.88 -6.39 -26.83
CA PRO A 255 -12.79 -5.41 -27.90
C PRO A 255 -11.47 -4.62 -27.84
N GLU A 256 -11.08 -4.01 -28.95
CA GLU A 256 -9.80 -3.27 -29.03
C GLU A 256 -9.75 -2.12 -28.02
N ASP A 257 -10.87 -1.48 -27.69
CA ASP A 257 -10.92 -0.38 -26.71
C ASP A 257 -10.46 -0.85 -25.31
N THR A 258 -10.85 -2.06 -24.88
CA THR A 258 -10.36 -2.66 -23.63
C THR A 258 -8.84 -2.94 -23.69
N VAL A 259 -8.34 -3.36 -24.86
CA VAL A 259 -6.89 -3.57 -25.06
C VAL A 259 -6.14 -2.25 -25.05
N VAL A 260 -6.74 -1.17 -25.57
CA VAL A 260 -6.20 0.19 -25.51
C VAL A 260 -6.14 0.68 -24.06
N ALA A 261 -7.21 0.51 -23.28
CA ALA A 261 -7.23 0.83 -21.85
C ALA A 261 -6.14 0.07 -21.08
N LEU A 262 -5.96 -1.23 -21.35
CA LEU A 262 -4.86 -2.01 -20.76
C LEU A 262 -3.47 -1.44 -21.09
N ARG A 263 -3.28 -0.97 -22.34
CA ARG A 263 -2.02 -0.34 -22.75
C ARG A 263 -1.82 1.01 -22.05
N GLU A 264 -2.88 1.73 -21.72
CA GLU A 264 -2.84 2.97 -20.93
C GLU A 264 -2.43 2.71 -19.49
N VAL A 265 -3.02 1.69 -18.85
CA VAL A 265 -2.59 1.22 -17.52
C VAL A 265 -1.10 0.86 -17.52
N ARG A 266 -0.60 0.20 -18.58
CA ARG A 266 0.84 -0.08 -18.71
C ARG A 266 1.69 1.18 -18.88
N ARG A 267 1.19 2.21 -19.57
CA ARG A 267 1.90 3.50 -19.73
C ARG A 267 2.02 4.21 -18.39
N LEU A 268 0.98 4.18 -17.54
CA LEU A 268 1.05 4.74 -16.18
C LEU A 268 2.25 4.19 -15.42
N ALA A 269 2.47 2.87 -15.49
CA ALA A 269 3.58 2.20 -14.81
C ALA A 269 4.97 2.42 -15.46
N THR A 270 5.07 3.22 -16.53
CA THR A 270 6.34 3.52 -17.21
C THR A 270 7.07 4.71 -16.56
N ASP A 271 6.34 5.66 -15.99
CA ASP A 271 6.90 6.77 -15.20
C ASP A 271 6.93 6.38 -13.73
N ALA A 272 8.03 5.76 -13.28
CA ALA A 272 8.12 5.18 -11.94
C ALA A 272 8.07 6.22 -10.81
N GLY A 273 8.51 7.46 -11.08
CA GLY A 273 8.46 8.54 -10.09
C GLY A 273 7.03 9.02 -9.90
N ARG A 274 6.40 9.49 -10.98
CA ARG A 274 5.01 9.94 -10.96
C ARG A 274 4.07 8.85 -10.46
N TYR A 275 4.25 7.60 -10.91
CA TYR A 275 3.44 6.47 -10.44
C TYR A 275 3.66 6.14 -8.95
N GLY A 276 4.86 6.37 -8.42
CA GLY A 276 5.20 6.12 -7.02
C GLY A 276 4.42 7.04 -6.09
N ASP A 277 4.54 8.35 -6.30
CA ASP A 277 3.85 9.40 -5.53
C ASP A 277 2.32 9.16 -5.57
N LEU A 278 1.82 8.84 -6.75
CA LEU A 278 0.42 8.54 -6.97
C LEU A 278 -0.07 7.27 -6.26
N ARG A 279 0.77 6.22 -6.20
CA ARG A 279 0.43 4.97 -5.50
C ARG A 279 0.39 5.19 -3.99
N GLU A 280 1.27 6.03 -3.47
CA GLU A 280 1.28 6.42 -2.06
C GLU A 280 -0.03 7.09 -1.68
N ALA A 281 -0.50 8.05 -2.50
CA ALA A 281 -1.81 8.67 -2.32
C ALA A 281 -2.97 7.65 -2.37
N ALA A 282 -2.95 6.71 -3.33
CA ALA A 282 -3.96 5.65 -3.43
C ALA A 282 -4.03 4.73 -2.19
N HIS A 283 -2.88 4.45 -1.58
CA HIS A 283 -2.81 3.68 -0.33
C HIS A 283 -3.37 4.46 0.84
N ALA A 284 -2.95 5.71 1.01
CA ALA A 284 -3.44 6.56 2.08
C ALA A 284 -4.97 6.76 1.98
N ILE A 285 -5.53 6.93 0.77
CA ILE A 285 -6.99 7.06 0.58
C ILE A 285 -7.75 5.77 0.91
N ALA A 286 -7.18 4.60 0.62
CA ALA A 286 -7.81 3.31 0.93
C ALA A 286 -7.81 3.00 2.44
N GLU A 287 -6.95 3.66 3.21
CA GLU A 287 -6.92 3.59 4.67
C GLU A 287 -7.96 4.52 5.31
N LEU A 288 -8.53 5.47 4.55
CA LEU A 288 -9.56 6.39 5.06
C LEU A 288 -10.93 5.71 5.18
N ASP A 289 -11.57 5.89 6.33
CA ASP A 289 -12.97 5.54 6.54
C ASP A 289 -13.93 6.51 5.81
N ASP A 290 -15.23 6.19 5.84
CA ASP A 290 -16.24 6.93 5.10
C ASP A 290 -16.47 8.36 5.67
N GLU A 291 -16.22 8.58 6.96
CA GLU A 291 -16.37 9.86 7.64
C GLU A 291 -15.20 10.79 7.30
N GLN A 292 -13.98 10.25 7.37
CA GLN A 292 -12.75 10.90 6.95
C GLN A 292 -12.78 11.28 5.47
N ARG A 293 -13.31 10.39 4.62
CA ARG A 293 -13.50 10.67 3.18
C ARG A 293 -14.48 11.81 2.96
N ALA A 294 -15.62 11.82 3.65
CA ALA A 294 -16.61 12.89 3.53
C ALA A 294 -16.06 14.25 4.00
N MET A 295 -15.31 14.28 5.12
CA MET A 295 -14.69 15.50 5.62
C MET A 295 -13.67 16.09 4.64
N LEU A 296 -12.88 15.24 3.98
CA LEU A 296 -11.90 15.65 2.98
C LEU A 296 -12.55 16.09 1.67
N GLU A 297 -13.60 15.39 1.21
CA GLU A 297 -14.36 15.76 0.01
C GLU A 297 -15.11 17.08 0.16
N ASP A 298 -15.64 17.37 1.35
CA ASP A 298 -16.37 18.62 1.63
C ASP A 298 -15.44 19.80 1.98
N GLY A 299 -14.12 19.58 2.04
CA GLY A 299 -13.15 20.57 2.51
C GLY A 299 -13.44 21.03 3.95
N ALA A 300 -14.13 20.18 4.73
CA ALA A 300 -14.61 20.48 6.07
C ALA A 300 -13.52 20.30 7.14
N VAL A 301 -12.38 19.72 6.78
CA VAL A 301 -11.23 19.51 7.68
C VAL A 301 -10.71 20.83 8.25
N GLU A 302 -10.40 21.83 7.42
CA GLU A 302 -9.90 23.13 7.91
C GLU A 302 -10.90 23.93 8.77
N PRO A 303 -12.19 23.99 8.41
CA PRO A 303 -13.21 24.58 9.28
C PRO A 303 -13.39 23.86 10.62
N ALA A 304 -13.48 22.52 10.61
CA ALA A 304 -13.64 21.71 11.83
C ALA A 304 -12.42 21.84 12.75
N LEU A 305 -11.22 21.82 12.16
CA LEU A 305 -9.96 22.03 12.85
C LEU A 305 -9.87 23.41 13.50
N ARG A 306 -10.33 24.45 12.80
CA ARG A 306 -10.40 25.81 13.35
C ARG A 306 -11.35 25.88 14.55
N GLU A 307 -12.52 25.24 14.46
CA GLU A 307 -13.51 25.20 15.54
C GLU A 307 -12.97 24.45 16.78
N ALA A 308 -12.30 23.31 16.57
CA ALA A 308 -11.65 22.55 17.63
C ALA A 308 -10.54 23.35 18.31
N ARG A 309 -9.69 24.06 17.55
CA ARG A 309 -8.66 24.98 18.08
C ARG A 309 -9.27 26.09 18.94
N GLU A 310 -10.33 26.73 18.46
CA GLU A 310 -11.04 27.79 19.19
C GLU A 310 -11.71 27.28 20.48
N GLU A 311 -12.22 26.05 20.50
CA GLU A 311 -12.75 25.41 21.71
C GLU A 311 -11.63 25.05 22.69
N ARG A 312 -10.53 24.46 22.22
CA ARG A 312 -9.34 24.15 23.04
C ARG A 312 -8.78 25.38 23.71
N ASP A 313 -8.61 26.47 22.97
CA ASP A 313 -8.04 27.71 23.51
C ASP A 313 -8.97 28.33 24.57
N ARG A 314 -10.30 28.30 24.36
CA ARG A 314 -11.30 28.68 25.38
C ARG A 314 -11.21 27.83 26.64
N LEU A 315 -11.06 26.51 26.52
CA LEU A 315 -10.93 25.60 27.66
C LEU A 315 -9.61 25.83 28.42
N ARG A 316 -8.51 26.12 27.72
CA ARG A 316 -7.21 26.44 28.32
C ARG A 316 -7.25 27.75 29.10
N GLU A 317 -7.84 28.82 28.54
CA GLU A 317 -8.02 30.09 29.24
C GLU A 317 -8.88 29.94 30.52
N ALA A 318 -9.92 29.10 30.47
CA ALA A 318 -10.76 28.82 31.63
C ALA A 318 -10.02 28.06 32.75
N LEU A 319 -9.05 27.22 32.40
CA LEU A 319 -8.20 26.48 33.34
C LEU A 319 -7.08 27.34 33.94
N GLU A 320 -6.50 28.26 33.17
CA GLU A 320 -5.45 29.18 33.65
C GLU A 320 -6.01 30.37 34.45
N GLY A 321 -7.29 30.69 34.24
CA GLY A 321 -8.01 31.73 34.99
C GLY A 321 -8.66 31.28 36.31
N ALA A 322 -8.54 30.00 36.67
CA ALA A 322 -9.10 29.38 37.89
C ALA A 322 -8.03 29.13 38.96
#